data_AF-A0A1M6D268-F1
#
_entry.id   AF-A0A1M6D268-F1
#
_cell.length_a   1.000
_cell.length_b   1.000
_cell.length_c   1.000
_cell.angle_alpha   90.00
_cell.angle_beta   90.00
_cell.angle_gamma   90.00
#
_symmetry.space_group_name_H-M   'P 1'
#
loop_
_entity.id
_entity.type
_entity.pdbx_description
1 polymer ?
#
loop_
_entity_poly.entity_id
_entity_poly.type
_entity_poly.pdbx_seq_one_letter_code
_entity_poly.pdbx_strand_id
1 'polypeptide(L)'
;MNDYYIKKYWEEEDILFYLHFHNKLAVRQIEVLSGEAVCLTIENPIQGEHLLCDKELDDLSFEESDYISEEEFNKVWSLSFI
;
A
#
# COMPACT_ATOMS: atom_id res chain seq x y z
N MET A 1 -3.82 12.02 -15.25
CA MET A 1 -3.03 11.05 -14.47
C MET A 1 -3.78 10.88 -13.16
N ASN A 2 -4.10 9.65 -12.81
CA ASN A 2 -4.97 9.36 -11.67
C ASN A 2 -4.19 8.57 -10.63
N ASP A 3 -4.17 9.11 -9.43
CA ASP A 3 -3.64 8.44 -8.25
C ASP A 3 -4.79 7.82 -7.46
N TYR A 4 -4.59 6.60 -7.00
CA TYR A 4 -5.55 5.85 -6.19
C TYR A 4 -4.85 5.39 -4.92
N TYR A 5 -5.49 5.59 -3.78
CA TYR A 5 -4.96 5.24 -2.47
C TYR A 5 -5.91 4.27 -1.82
N ILE A 6 -5.38 3.13 -1.39
CA ILE A 6 -6.14 2.02 -0.83
C ILE A 6 -5.61 1.71 0.55
N LYS A 7 -6.52 1.36 1.45
CA LYS A 7 -6.24 0.77 2.75
C LYS A 7 -7.01 -0.54 2.84
N LYS A 8 -6.29 -1.67 2.89
CA LYS A 8 -6.90 -3.00 2.94
C LYS A 8 -6.29 -3.83 4.05
N TYR A 9 -7.14 -4.37 4.92
CA TYR A 9 -6.73 -5.37 5.90
C TYR A 9 -6.95 -6.77 5.32
N TRP A 10 -5.90 -7.60 5.33
CA TRP A 10 -5.94 -8.99 4.94
C TRP A 10 -5.94 -9.88 6.19
N GLU A 11 -7.10 -10.48 6.50
CA GLU A 11 -7.31 -11.23 7.73
C GLU A 11 -6.44 -12.51 7.82
N GLU A 12 -6.16 -13.14 6.69
CA GLU A 12 -5.43 -14.41 6.61
C GLU A 12 -3.98 -14.29 7.09
N GLU A 13 -3.36 -13.14 6.83
CA GLU A 13 -1.96 -12.88 7.16
C GLU A 13 -1.78 -11.88 8.31
N ASP A 14 -2.88 -11.31 8.84
CA ASP A 14 -2.88 -10.24 9.85
C ASP A 14 -2.01 -9.04 9.41
N ILE A 15 -2.22 -8.60 8.15
CA ILE A 15 -1.47 -7.50 7.54
C ILE A 15 -2.43 -6.40 7.11
N LEU A 16 -2.12 -5.16 7.49
CA LEU A 16 -2.77 -3.97 6.96
C LEU A 16 -1.90 -3.35 5.87
N PHE A 17 -2.43 -3.33 4.65
CA PHE A 17 -1.79 -2.74 3.49
C PHE A 17 -2.31 -1.32 3.26
N TYR A 18 -1.38 -0.42 2.95
CA TYR A 18 -1.66 0.84 2.30
C TYR A 18 -1.01 0.82 0.92
N LEU A 19 -1.79 0.98 -0.14
CA LEU A 19 -1.31 0.93 -1.52
C LEU A 19 -1.55 2.27 -2.19
N HIS A 20 -0.55 2.73 -2.94
CA HIS A 20 -0.65 3.90 -3.79
C HIS A 20 -0.40 3.46 -5.24
N PHE A 21 -1.43 3.59 -6.06
CA PHE A 21 -1.38 3.30 -7.49
C PHE A 21 -1.31 4.59 -8.29
N HIS A 22 -0.33 4.70 -9.18
CA HIS A 22 -0.24 5.77 -10.17
C HIS A 22 -0.53 5.20 -11.55
N ASN A 23 -1.58 5.68 -12.22
CA ASN A 23 -2.08 5.10 -13.47
C ASN A 23 -2.29 3.58 -13.37
N LYS A 24 -2.90 3.14 -12.25
CA LYS A 24 -3.22 1.74 -11.94
C LYS A 24 -2.03 0.82 -11.67
N LEU A 25 -0.80 1.33 -11.63
CA LEU A 25 0.39 0.59 -11.24
C LEU A 25 0.79 0.96 -9.81
N ALA A 26 1.09 -0.02 -8.96
CA ALA A 26 1.55 0.24 -7.60
C ALA A 26 2.91 0.94 -7.64
N VAL A 27 3.04 2.08 -6.95
CA VAL A 27 4.30 2.84 -6.88
C VAL A 27 4.80 3.06 -5.47
N ARG A 28 3.92 2.98 -4.46
CA ARG A 28 4.28 2.94 -3.03
C ARG A 28 3.37 1.95 -2.31
N GLN A 29 3.93 1.25 -1.33
CA GLN A 29 3.22 0.30 -0.48
C GLN A 29 3.73 0.39 0.95
N ILE A 30 2.81 0.32 1.91
CA ILE A 30 3.11 0.15 3.34
C ILE A 30 2.44 -1.14 3.78
N GLU A 31 3.19 -2.02 4.40
CA GLU A 31 2.67 -3.19 5.09
C GLU A 31 2.82 -2.97 6.59
N VAL A 32 1.74 -3.08 7.35
CA VAL A 32 1.77 -2.99 8.80
C VAL A 32 1.51 -4.37 9.37
N LEU A 33 2.55 -4.98 9.94
CA LEU A 33 2.53 -6.30 10.58
C LEU A 33 2.83 -6.13 12.07
N SER A 34 1.92 -6.52 12.96
CA SER A 34 2.15 -6.46 14.42
C SER A 34 2.64 -5.08 14.94
N GLY A 35 2.31 -3.99 14.24
CA GLY A 35 2.73 -2.62 14.58
C GLY A 35 4.05 -2.16 13.95
N GLU A 36 4.79 -3.04 13.26
CA GLU A 36 5.95 -2.68 12.45
C GLU A 36 5.50 -2.35 11.02
N ALA A 37 6.10 -1.33 10.41
CA ALA A 37 5.78 -0.89 9.07
C ALA A 37 6.94 -1.18 8.10
N VAL A 38 6.64 -1.83 6.98
CA VAL A 38 7.56 -2.02 5.86
C VAL A 38 7.13 -1.13 4.71
N CYS A 39 8.04 -0.29 4.21
CA CYS A 39 7.79 0.64 3.11
C CYS A 39 8.50 0.18 1.84
N LEU A 40 7.74 0.05 0.75
CA LEU A 40 8.23 -0.36 -0.56
C LEU A 40 7.91 0.71 -1.60
N THR A 41 8.82 0.90 -2.55
CA THR A 41 8.65 1.85 -3.67
C THR A 41 9.12 1.21 -4.98
N ILE A 42 8.86 1.86 -6.11
CA ILE A 42 9.39 1.38 -7.40
C ILE A 42 10.92 1.31 -7.44
N GLU A 43 11.62 2.14 -6.66
CA GLU A 43 13.08 2.15 -6.55
C GLU A 43 13.59 1.06 -5.61
N ASN A 44 12.82 0.69 -4.60
CA ASN A 44 13.11 -0.40 -3.68
C ASN A 44 11.90 -1.34 -3.55
N PRO A 45 11.60 -2.13 -4.60
CA PRO A 45 10.36 -2.91 -4.68
C PRO A 45 10.41 -4.19 -3.85
N ILE A 46 11.58 -4.57 -3.32
CA ILE A 46 11.78 -5.79 -2.54
C ILE A 46 12.57 -5.43 -1.28
N GLN A 47 12.06 -5.84 -0.11
CA GLN A 47 12.76 -5.71 1.17
C GLN A 47 12.59 -6.99 1.97
N GLY A 48 13.64 -7.82 2.05
CA GLY A 48 13.54 -9.13 2.68
C GLY A 48 12.56 -10.02 1.93
N GLU A 49 11.51 -10.49 2.61
CA GLU A 49 10.43 -11.30 2.04
C GLU A 49 9.27 -10.44 1.49
N HIS A 50 9.31 -9.12 1.67
CA HIS A 50 8.25 -8.19 1.26
C HIS A 50 8.45 -7.74 -0.19
N LEU A 51 7.35 -7.68 -0.96
CA LEU A 51 7.34 -7.35 -2.38
C LEU A 51 6.25 -6.31 -2.69
N LEU A 52 6.63 -5.26 -3.41
CA LEU A 52 5.70 -4.26 -3.93
C LEU A 52 4.68 -4.95 -4.84
N CYS A 53 3.40 -4.66 -4.64
CA CYS A 53 2.31 -5.23 -5.42
C CYS A 53 2.61 -5.22 -6.93
N ASP A 54 2.61 -6.40 -7.54
CA ASP A 54 2.92 -6.61 -8.96
C ASP A 54 1.67 -6.67 -9.85
N LYS A 55 0.49 -6.43 -9.26
CA LYS A 55 -0.81 -6.42 -9.94
C LYS A 55 -1.25 -5.00 -10.26
N GLU A 56 -2.00 -4.86 -11.34
CA GLU A 56 -2.68 -3.61 -11.63
C GLU A 56 -3.90 -3.43 -10.72
N LEU A 57 -4.30 -2.18 -10.50
CA LEU A 57 -5.50 -1.86 -9.71
C LEU A 57 -6.75 -2.61 -10.20
N ASP A 58 -6.90 -2.78 -11.51
CA ASP A 58 -8.06 -3.45 -12.12
C ASP A 58 -8.06 -4.98 -11.91
N ASP A 59 -6.90 -5.58 -11.65
CA ASP A 59 -6.78 -7.02 -11.35
C ASP A 59 -7.10 -7.33 -9.88
N LEU A 60 -7.24 -6.30 -9.05
CA LEU A 60 -7.52 -6.38 -7.62
C LEU A 60 -8.97 -5.99 -7.34
N SER A 61 -9.58 -6.69 -6.38
CA SER A 61 -10.95 -6.40 -5.96
C SER A 61 -10.94 -5.56 -4.68
N PHE A 62 -11.18 -4.26 -4.82
CA PHE A 62 -11.34 -3.32 -3.70
C PHE A 62 -12.79 -2.84 -3.60
N GLU A 63 -13.28 -2.70 -2.38
CA GLU A 63 -14.56 -2.06 -2.07
C GLU A 63 -14.41 -0.54 -2.03
N GLU A 64 -15.49 0.22 -2.21
CA GLU A 64 -15.45 1.68 -2.11
C GLU A 64 -14.92 2.17 -0.75
N SER A 65 -15.16 1.40 0.31
CA SER A 65 -14.68 1.64 1.68
C SER A 65 -13.17 1.46 1.84
N ASP A 66 -12.50 0.74 0.92
CA ASP A 66 -11.06 0.54 0.95
C ASP A 66 -10.32 1.78 0.40
N TYR A 67 -10.99 2.67 -0.34
CA TYR A 67 -10.37 3.86 -0.90
C TYR A 67 -10.22 4.94 0.17
N ILE A 68 -9.00 5.45 0.29
CA ILE A 68 -8.64 6.51 1.23
C ILE A 68 -8.15 7.75 0.46
N SER A 69 -7.98 8.86 1.18
CA SER A 69 -7.38 10.05 0.59
C SER A 69 -5.85 9.93 0.51
N GLU A 70 -5.25 10.71 -0.39
CA GLU A 70 -3.80 10.93 -0.43
C GLU A 70 -3.27 11.41 0.94
N GLU A 71 -4.01 12.30 1.61
CA GLU A 71 -3.63 12.83 2.92
C GLU A 71 -3.55 11.73 3.98
N GLU A 72 -4.52 10.81 4.01
CA GLU A 72 -4.50 9.68 4.94
C GLU A 72 -3.31 8.76 4.67
N PHE A 73 -3.04 8.44 3.40
CA PHE A 73 -1.88 7.63 3.02
C PHE A 73 -0.56 8.30 3.43
N ASN A 74 -0.37 9.57 3.05
CA ASN A 74 0.86 10.32 3.30
C ASN A 74 1.11 10.54 4.80
N LYS A 75 0.05 10.61 5.62
CA LYS A 75 0.18 10.66 7.07
C LYS A 75 0.80 9.38 7.62
N VAL A 76 0.33 8.21 7.17
CA VAL A 76 0.90 6.91 7.59
C VAL A 76 2.32 6.77 7.05
N TRP A 77 2.54 7.06 5.76
CA TRP A 77 3.85 7.03 5.12
C TRP A 77 4.90 7.84 5.89
N SER A 78 4.57 9.06 6.30
CA SER A 78 5.51 9.95 7.01
C SER A 78 5.86 9.44 8.41
N LEU A 79 4.96 8.69 9.06
CA LEU A 79 5.19 8.11 10.39
C LEU A 79 6.07 6.84 10.33
N SER A 80 6.13 6.16 9.18
CA SER A 80 6.92 4.94 8.99
C SER A 80 8.44 5.16 8.91
N PHE A 81 8.90 6.40 8.87
CA PHE A 81 10.34 6.76 8.83
C PHE A 81 10.86 7.42 10.12
N ILE A 82 10.13 7.30 11.23
CA ILE A 82 10.48 7.85 12.55
C ILE A 82 11.19 6.77 13.38
#